data_AF-A0A3C2DGM4-F1
#
_entry.id   AF-A0A3C2DGM4-F1
#
_cell.length_a   1.000
_cell.length_b   1.000
_cell.length_c   1.000
_cell.angle_alpha   90.00
_cell.angle_beta   90.00
_cell.angle_gamma   90.00
#
_symmetry.space_group_name_H-M   'P 1'
#
loop_
_entity.id
_entity.type
_entity.pdbx_description
1 polymer ?
#
loop_
_entity_poly.entity_id
_entity_poly.type
_entity_poly.pdbx_seq_one_letter_code
_entity_poly.pdbx_strand_id
1 'polypeptide(L)'
;MALPERFPASQASADRPRSVAIVLAFATLGIAGCGATYLEFESRSAHMAMSNLPLVVLLPFVGWLFLNTLLKRFAPTWSLTTIELRTVFSVLWVGGAFAGYNWATQWVGVMAAPRYYASPENRWSDLIFDYLPWWMYPTDRPGVIEGFYLGLDEGQVVPWSAWLMPLVWIGSVAVAMTAISIALTAIFQKQWAQHERLTFPVAQVPIALTEGFDRTPGWVPYVRSATFWIGFGVAALPLLWNIVEYFYSSFPRIPIFDPYYGPNGPRGSLVSRYLPAQS
;
A
#
# COMPACT_ATOMS: atom_id res chain seq x y z
N MET A 1 33.78 36.09 20.70
CA MET A 1 33.60 34.67 20.32
C MET A 1 32.48 34.63 19.28
N ALA A 2 32.84 34.74 18.01
CA ALA A 2 31.88 34.81 16.92
C ALA A 2 31.31 33.40 16.65
N LEU A 3 29.98 33.30 16.53
CA LEU A 3 29.30 32.06 16.16
C LEU A 3 29.80 31.59 14.79
N PRO A 4 30.16 30.31 14.62
CA PRO A 4 30.57 29.79 13.31
C PRO A 4 29.45 29.95 12.30
N GLU A 5 29.84 30.37 11.09
CA GLU A 5 28.94 30.76 10.01
C GLU A 5 27.90 29.68 9.69
N ARG A 6 26.67 30.17 9.45
CA ARG A 6 25.53 29.37 9.01
C ARG A 6 25.93 28.57 7.76
N PHE A 7 25.53 27.30 7.78
CA PHE A 7 25.61 26.33 6.70
C PHE A 7 25.67 26.97 5.30
N PRO A 8 26.57 26.50 4.40
CA PRO A 8 26.53 26.94 3.01
C PRO A 8 25.11 26.68 2.49
N ALA A 9 24.45 27.74 2.01
CA ALA A 9 23.17 27.63 1.34
C ALA A 9 23.34 26.59 0.24
N SER A 10 22.72 25.41 0.42
CA SER A 10 22.75 24.42 -0.64
C SER A 10 22.14 25.09 -1.86
N GLN A 11 22.89 25.08 -2.96
CA GLN A 11 22.36 25.35 -4.30
C GLN A 11 21.40 24.21 -4.69
N ALA A 12 20.36 24.00 -3.90
CA ALA A 12 19.19 23.27 -4.34
C ALA A 12 18.53 24.16 -5.38
N SER A 13 18.92 24.02 -6.65
CA SER A 13 17.97 24.32 -7.71
C SER A 13 16.71 23.53 -7.34
N ALA A 14 15.65 24.25 -7.00
CA ALA A 14 14.39 23.65 -6.61
C ALA A 14 13.77 23.05 -7.88
N ASP A 15 14.30 21.92 -8.31
CA ASP A 15 13.77 21.16 -9.44
C ASP A 15 12.44 20.55 -8.97
N ARG A 16 11.37 21.30 -9.21
CA ARG A 16 10.02 20.94 -8.79
C ARG A 16 9.53 19.79 -9.69
N PRO A 17 8.84 18.78 -9.13
CA PRO A 17 8.26 17.73 -9.94
C PRO A 17 7.27 18.32 -10.96
N ARG A 18 7.31 17.83 -12.20
CA ARG A 18 6.30 18.20 -13.20
C ARG A 18 4.91 17.79 -12.70
N SER A 19 3.88 18.57 -13.02
CA SER A 19 2.48 18.25 -12.71
C SER A 19 2.09 16.86 -13.24
N VAL A 20 2.63 16.48 -14.41
CA VAL A 20 2.44 15.15 -15.01
C VAL A 20 2.91 14.03 -14.06
N ALA A 21 4.05 14.18 -13.39
CA ALA A 21 4.55 13.18 -12.45
C ALA A 21 3.60 13.02 -11.25
N ILE A 22 3.03 14.11 -10.76
CA ILE A 22 2.03 14.10 -9.68
C ILE A 22 0.76 13.37 -10.12
N VAL A 23 0.25 13.69 -11.31
CA VAL A 23 -0.94 13.03 -11.88
C VAL A 23 -0.68 11.53 -12.05
N LEU A 24 0.48 11.15 -12.59
CA LEU A 24 0.87 9.76 -12.75
C LEU A 24 0.99 9.04 -11.40
N ALA A 25 1.50 9.71 -10.36
CA ALA A 25 1.59 9.14 -9.02
C ALA A 25 0.21 8.81 -8.45
N PHE A 26 -0.74 9.76 -8.50
CA PHE A 26 -2.10 9.55 -8.01
C PHE A 26 -2.89 8.56 -8.88
N ALA A 27 -2.70 8.57 -10.19
CA ALA A 27 -3.30 7.59 -11.09
C ALA A 27 -2.79 6.17 -10.77
N THR A 28 -1.49 6.02 -10.56
CA THR A 28 -0.88 4.75 -10.15
C THR A 28 -1.44 4.29 -8.81
N LEU A 29 -1.56 5.19 -7.83
CA LEU A 29 -2.15 4.89 -6.53
C LEU A 29 -3.59 4.39 -6.66
N GLY A 30 -4.42 5.06 -7.46
CA GLY A 30 -5.80 4.65 -7.70
C GLY A 30 -5.89 3.27 -8.35
N ILE A 31 -5.10 3.03 -9.39
CA ILE A 31 -5.06 1.72 -10.08
C ILE A 31 -4.57 0.62 -9.12
N ALA A 32 -3.48 0.87 -8.40
CA ALA A 32 -2.92 -0.11 -7.47
C ALA A 32 -3.88 -0.40 -6.32
N GLY A 33 -4.55 0.62 -5.77
CA GLY A 33 -5.54 0.49 -4.71
C GLY A 33 -6.76 -0.32 -5.15
N CYS A 34 -7.37 0.05 -6.28
CA CYS A 34 -8.50 -0.69 -6.85
C CYS A 34 -8.11 -2.13 -7.20
N GLY A 35 -6.94 -2.33 -7.82
CA GLY A 35 -6.42 -3.65 -8.15
C GLY A 35 -6.17 -4.52 -6.91
N ALA A 36 -5.61 -3.94 -5.84
CA ALA A 36 -5.41 -4.64 -4.58
C ALA A 36 -6.74 -5.05 -3.95
N THR A 37 -7.73 -4.14 -3.88
CA THR A 37 -9.07 -4.46 -3.36
C THR A 37 -9.77 -5.53 -4.20
N TYR A 38 -9.71 -5.43 -5.52
CA TYR A 38 -10.29 -6.44 -6.42
C TYR A 38 -9.65 -7.81 -6.20
N LEU A 39 -8.32 -7.88 -6.21
CA LEU A 39 -7.59 -9.13 -6.00
C LEU A 39 -7.86 -9.70 -4.60
N GLU A 40 -7.99 -8.86 -3.59
CA GLU A 40 -8.30 -9.31 -2.23
C GLU A 40 -9.67 -10.01 -2.14
N PHE A 41 -10.72 -9.41 -2.69
CA PHE A 41 -12.08 -9.97 -2.61
C PHE A 41 -12.31 -11.14 -3.57
N GLU A 42 -11.79 -11.05 -4.80
CA GLU A 42 -12.01 -12.07 -5.83
C GLU A 42 -11.11 -13.29 -5.62
N SER A 43 -9.80 -13.08 -5.44
CA SER A 43 -8.84 -14.20 -5.38
C SER A 43 -8.73 -14.84 -4.01
N ARG A 44 -9.32 -14.22 -2.97
CA ARG A 44 -9.27 -14.63 -1.54
C ARG A 44 -7.86 -14.95 -1.00
N SER A 45 -6.80 -14.59 -1.73
CA SER A 45 -5.43 -15.09 -1.52
C SER A 45 -4.36 -13.98 -1.54
N ALA A 46 -4.71 -12.77 -1.97
CA ALA A 46 -3.78 -11.67 -2.12
C ALA A 46 -3.97 -10.58 -1.05
N HIS A 47 -3.48 -10.82 0.18
CA HIS A 47 -3.40 -9.78 1.22
C HIS A 47 -2.23 -8.81 0.95
N MET A 48 -2.30 -8.06 -0.14
CA MET A 48 -1.20 -7.18 -0.60
C MET A 48 -0.93 -6.00 0.34
N ALA A 49 -1.87 -5.65 1.20
CA ALA A 49 -1.78 -4.50 2.10
C ALA A 49 -1.22 -4.82 3.50
N MET A 50 -1.14 -6.09 3.90
CA MET A 50 -1.00 -6.51 5.31
C MET A 50 0.43 -6.39 5.90
N SER A 51 1.34 -5.66 5.25
CA SER A 51 2.76 -5.54 5.64
C SER A 51 3.17 -4.08 5.81
N ASN A 52 4.19 -3.80 6.64
CA ASN A 52 4.77 -2.45 6.81
C ASN A 52 5.37 -1.87 5.52
N LEU A 53 5.72 -2.76 4.58
CA LEU A 53 6.08 -2.47 3.18
C LEU A 53 5.00 -3.12 2.30
N PRO A 54 3.81 -2.51 2.16
CA PRO A 54 2.71 -3.18 1.49
C PRO A 54 3.01 -3.33 0.00
N LEU A 55 2.70 -4.51 -0.56
CA LEU A 55 2.99 -4.84 -1.96
C LEU A 55 2.23 -3.93 -2.94
N VAL A 56 1.09 -3.38 -2.50
CA VAL A 56 0.32 -2.36 -3.23
C VAL A 56 1.14 -1.09 -3.52
N VAL A 57 2.21 -0.85 -2.76
CA VAL A 57 3.14 0.28 -2.95
C VAL A 57 4.39 -0.19 -3.68
N LEU A 58 4.97 -1.31 -3.24
CA LEU A 58 6.26 -1.79 -3.73
C LEU A 58 6.20 -2.21 -5.20
N LEU A 59 5.19 -2.99 -5.59
CA LEU A 59 5.06 -3.51 -6.96
C LEU A 59 4.92 -2.39 -8.01
N PRO A 60 3.99 -1.42 -7.87
CA PRO A 60 3.91 -0.32 -8.83
C PRO A 60 5.16 0.55 -8.81
N PHE A 61 5.81 0.75 -7.65
CA PHE A 61 7.04 1.53 -7.59
C PHE A 61 8.22 0.83 -8.31
N VAL A 62 8.39 -0.48 -8.14
CA VAL A 62 9.38 -1.27 -8.88
C VAL A 62 9.06 -1.25 -10.39
N GLY A 63 7.79 -1.31 -10.76
CA GLY A 63 7.34 -1.11 -12.14
C GLY A 63 7.75 0.26 -12.70
N TRP A 64 7.58 1.33 -11.93
CA TRP A 64 8.06 2.67 -12.28
C TRP A 64 9.57 2.74 -12.42
N LEU A 65 10.35 2.11 -11.51
CA LEU A 65 11.81 2.07 -11.62
C LEU A 65 12.26 1.37 -12.91
N PHE A 66 11.64 0.24 -13.24
CA PHE A 66 11.93 -0.50 -14.47
C PHE A 66 11.57 0.33 -15.71
N LEU A 67 10.33 0.82 -15.79
CA LEU A 67 9.87 1.64 -16.90
C LEU A 67 10.73 2.89 -17.06
N ASN A 68 11.03 3.59 -15.96
CA ASN A 68 11.80 4.82 -16.02
C ASN A 68 13.26 4.59 -16.40
N THR A 69 13.83 3.43 -16.05
CA THR A 69 15.16 3.02 -16.52
C THR A 69 15.18 2.83 -18.04
N LEU A 70 14.14 2.20 -18.60
CA LEU A 70 13.99 2.06 -20.05
C LEU A 70 13.76 3.43 -20.71
N LEU A 71 12.93 4.28 -20.13
CA LEU A 71 12.72 5.65 -20.61
C LEU A 71 14.01 6.44 -20.59
N LYS A 72 14.81 6.39 -19.52
CA LYS A 72 16.11 7.06 -19.48
C LYS A 72 17.03 6.57 -20.60
N ARG A 73 17.01 5.28 -20.91
CA ARG A 73 17.86 4.68 -21.94
C ARG A 73 17.43 5.07 -23.37
N PHE A 74 16.14 5.03 -23.67
CA PHE A 74 15.63 5.14 -25.05
C PHE A 74 14.91 6.47 -25.35
N ALA A 75 14.30 7.09 -24.35
CA ALA A 75 13.53 8.34 -24.48
C ALA A 75 13.74 9.27 -23.25
N PRO A 76 14.98 9.73 -23.00
CA PRO A 76 15.35 10.39 -21.73
C PRO A 76 14.55 11.65 -21.42
N THR A 77 14.02 12.34 -22.44
CA THR A 77 13.15 13.53 -22.27
C THR A 77 11.82 13.20 -21.57
N TRP A 78 11.35 11.96 -21.71
CA TRP A 78 10.15 11.42 -21.07
C TRP A 78 10.43 10.76 -19.71
N SER A 79 11.69 10.56 -19.35
CA SER A 79 12.04 9.96 -18.06
C SER A 79 11.75 10.93 -16.91
N LEU A 80 11.22 10.35 -15.83
CA LEU A 80 11.05 10.99 -14.54
C LEU A 80 12.42 11.24 -13.89
N THR A 81 12.59 12.41 -13.27
CA THR A 81 13.79 12.73 -12.50
C THR A 81 13.81 11.99 -11.16
N THR A 82 14.94 12.01 -10.48
CA THR A 82 15.08 11.53 -9.10
C THR A 82 14.01 12.11 -8.17
N ILE A 83 13.70 13.41 -8.28
CA ILE A 83 12.69 14.06 -7.43
C ILE A 83 11.28 13.60 -7.80
N GLU A 84 10.99 13.44 -9.09
CA GLU A 84 9.70 12.95 -9.56
C GLU A 84 9.45 11.50 -9.11
N LEU A 85 10.43 10.61 -9.22
CA LEU A 85 10.32 9.23 -8.74
C LEU A 85 10.17 9.15 -7.21
N ARG A 86 10.90 9.98 -6.45
CA ARG A 86 10.74 10.06 -5.00
C ARG A 86 9.35 10.58 -4.61
N THR A 87 8.81 11.52 -5.38
CA THR A 87 7.43 12.00 -5.20
C THR A 87 6.42 10.88 -5.46
N VAL A 88 6.59 10.12 -6.55
CA VAL A 88 5.77 8.93 -6.83
C VAL A 88 5.82 7.95 -5.66
N PHE A 89 7.02 7.64 -5.16
CA PHE A 89 7.18 6.78 -4.00
C PHE A 89 6.44 7.32 -2.76
N SER A 90 6.59 8.60 -2.43
CA SER A 90 5.91 9.22 -1.28
C SER A 90 4.38 9.16 -1.39
N VAL A 91 3.83 9.45 -2.58
CA VAL A 91 2.38 9.37 -2.83
C VAL A 91 1.88 7.94 -2.68
N LEU A 92 2.58 6.97 -3.29
CA LEU A 92 2.23 5.56 -3.16
C LEU A 92 2.35 5.10 -1.71
N TRP A 93 3.40 5.49 -1.00
CA TRP A 93 3.65 5.09 0.39
C TRP A 93 2.55 5.56 1.34
N VAL A 94 2.24 6.85 1.32
CA VAL A 94 1.21 7.44 2.18
C VAL A 94 -0.17 6.97 1.75
N GLY A 95 -0.48 7.00 0.46
CA GLY A 95 -1.78 6.60 -0.06
C GLY A 95 -2.06 5.10 0.12
N GLY A 96 -1.04 4.26 -0.07
CA GLY A 96 -1.14 2.81 0.07
C GLY A 96 -1.47 2.36 1.49
N ALA A 97 -1.17 3.18 2.51
CA ALA A 97 -1.62 2.91 3.88
C ALA A 97 -3.15 2.93 4.02
N PHE A 98 -3.85 3.62 3.12
CA PHE A 98 -5.31 3.73 3.12
C PHE A 98 -5.99 2.81 2.08
N ALA A 99 -5.22 2.01 1.34
CA ALA A 99 -5.73 1.11 0.31
C ALA A 99 -5.95 -0.33 0.82
N GLY A 100 -6.86 -1.06 0.18
CA GLY A 100 -7.12 -2.48 0.46
C GLY A 100 -7.49 -2.77 1.93
N TYR A 101 -7.00 -3.91 2.43
CA TYR A 101 -7.21 -4.36 3.82
C TYR A 101 -6.88 -3.33 4.90
N ASN A 102 -5.90 -2.44 4.72
CA ASN A 102 -5.41 -1.64 5.84
C ASN A 102 -6.42 -0.61 6.36
N TRP A 103 -7.25 -0.07 5.46
CA TRP A 103 -8.22 0.96 5.84
C TRP A 103 -9.56 0.71 5.16
N ALA A 104 -9.59 0.76 3.83
CA ALA A 104 -10.84 0.70 3.08
C ALA A 104 -11.69 -0.53 3.42
N THR A 105 -11.11 -1.73 3.37
CA THR A 105 -11.84 -2.98 3.66
C THR A 105 -12.28 -3.07 5.12
N GLN A 106 -11.39 -2.72 6.06
CA GLN A 106 -11.68 -2.79 7.50
C GLN A 106 -12.80 -1.84 7.90
N TRP A 107 -12.69 -0.57 7.50
CA TRP A 107 -13.66 0.44 7.89
C TRP A 107 -15.03 0.19 7.25
N VAL A 108 -15.08 -0.19 5.97
CA VAL A 108 -16.36 -0.50 5.32
C VAL A 108 -17.04 -1.70 6.00
N GLY A 109 -16.28 -2.74 6.36
CA GLY A 109 -16.82 -3.87 7.13
C GLY A 109 -17.31 -3.48 8.52
N VAL A 110 -16.54 -2.68 9.26
CA VAL A 110 -16.90 -2.22 10.61
C VAL A 110 -18.14 -1.32 10.60
N MET A 111 -18.35 -0.52 9.55
CA MET A 111 -19.55 0.32 9.40
C MET A 111 -20.81 -0.49 9.12
N ALA A 112 -20.72 -1.66 8.50
CA ALA A 112 -21.87 -2.50 8.19
C ALA A 112 -22.18 -3.54 9.29
N ALA A 113 -21.13 -4.03 9.96
CA ALA A 113 -21.20 -5.16 10.89
C ALA A 113 -22.23 -5.00 12.02
N PRO A 114 -22.32 -3.87 12.74
CA PRO A 114 -23.25 -3.77 13.86
C PRO A 114 -24.70 -3.99 13.46
N ARG A 115 -25.13 -3.50 12.29
CA ARG A 115 -26.49 -3.72 11.78
C ARG A 115 -26.69 -5.13 11.23
N TYR A 116 -25.71 -5.66 10.51
CA TYR A 116 -25.82 -7.01 9.93
C TYR A 116 -25.86 -8.12 10.99
N TYR A 117 -25.09 -7.97 12.08
CA TYR A 117 -25.00 -8.95 13.15
C TYR A 117 -25.91 -8.67 14.34
N ALA A 118 -26.74 -7.62 14.30
CA ALA A 118 -27.72 -7.37 15.35
C ALA A 118 -28.74 -8.51 15.40
N SER A 119 -28.98 -9.07 16.59
CA SER A 119 -29.93 -10.17 16.79
C SER A 119 -30.70 -10.00 18.10
N PRO A 120 -31.86 -10.66 18.26
CA PRO A 120 -32.61 -10.64 19.52
C PRO A 120 -31.80 -11.15 20.73
N GLU A 121 -30.83 -12.05 20.50
CA GLU A 121 -29.98 -12.63 21.54
C GLU A 121 -28.93 -11.65 22.05
N ASN A 122 -28.30 -10.87 21.15
CA ASN A 122 -27.29 -9.89 21.53
C ASN A 122 -27.87 -8.52 21.91
N ARG A 123 -29.12 -8.25 21.47
CA ARG A 123 -29.88 -7.02 21.78
C ARG A 123 -29.14 -5.74 21.42
N TRP A 124 -28.26 -5.77 20.42
CA TRP A 124 -27.44 -4.61 20.05
C TRP A 124 -28.27 -3.41 19.60
N SER A 125 -29.40 -3.67 18.92
CA SER A 125 -30.37 -2.64 18.54
C SER A 125 -30.84 -1.83 19.74
N ASP A 126 -31.19 -2.52 20.82
CA ASP A 126 -31.84 -1.91 21.98
C ASP A 126 -30.83 -1.32 22.98
N LEU A 127 -29.61 -1.86 23.00
CA LEU A 127 -28.61 -1.54 24.01
C LEU A 127 -27.56 -0.53 23.55
N ILE A 128 -27.26 -0.49 22.24
CA ILE A 128 -26.08 0.23 21.73
C ILE A 128 -26.44 1.31 20.72
N PHE A 129 -27.41 1.06 19.82
CA PHE A 129 -27.61 1.94 18.66
C PHE A 129 -28.05 3.36 19.03
N ASP A 130 -28.77 3.54 20.14
CA ASP A 130 -29.15 4.86 20.65
C ASP A 130 -27.95 5.71 21.13
N TYR A 131 -26.83 5.07 21.47
CA TYR A 131 -25.60 5.76 21.91
C TYR A 131 -24.60 5.97 20.78
N LEU A 132 -24.84 5.37 19.61
CA LEU A 132 -23.93 5.45 18.48
C LEU A 132 -24.40 6.53 17.51
N PRO A 133 -23.49 7.39 17.01
CA PRO A 133 -23.87 8.41 16.06
C PRO A 133 -24.43 7.82 14.77
N TRP A 134 -25.59 8.31 14.35
CA TRP A 134 -26.30 7.82 13.16
C TRP A 134 -25.48 7.92 11.86
N TRP A 135 -24.51 8.83 11.79
CA TRP A 135 -23.63 9.04 10.64
C TRP A 135 -22.48 8.03 10.53
N MET A 136 -22.27 7.17 11.53
CA MET A 136 -21.22 6.13 11.50
C MET A 136 -21.60 4.91 10.67
N TYR A 137 -22.87 4.76 10.33
CA TYR A 137 -23.39 3.58 9.64
C TYR A 137 -24.12 3.97 8.36
N PRO A 138 -24.25 3.05 7.39
CA PRO A 138 -25.09 3.28 6.22
C PRO A 138 -26.53 3.60 6.62
N THR A 139 -27.33 4.25 5.78
CA THR A 139 -28.75 4.47 6.14
C THR A 139 -29.48 3.14 6.36
N ASP A 140 -30.34 3.09 7.37
CA ASP A 140 -31.18 1.93 7.67
C ASP A 140 -32.32 1.81 6.65
N ARG A 141 -32.00 1.23 5.49
CA ARG A 141 -32.95 0.93 4.41
C ARG A 141 -32.84 -0.54 4.05
N PRO A 142 -33.96 -1.23 3.77
CA PRO A 142 -33.95 -2.63 3.38
C PRO A 142 -33.01 -2.88 2.21
N GLY A 143 -32.16 -3.91 2.32
CA GLY A 143 -31.25 -4.34 1.26
C GLY A 143 -29.92 -3.59 1.19
N VAL A 144 -29.71 -2.51 1.94
CA VAL A 144 -28.43 -1.77 1.92
C VAL A 144 -27.31 -2.56 2.60
N ILE A 145 -27.60 -3.10 3.79
CA ILE A 145 -26.62 -3.83 4.60
C ILE A 145 -26.53 -5.27 4.10
N GLU A 146 -27.67 -5.90 3.79
CA GLU A 146 -27.73 -7.24 3.21
C GLU A 146 -27.01 -7.28 1.87
N GLY A 147 -27.24 -6.29 0.99
CA GLY A 147 -26.57 -6.21 -0.32
C GLY A 147 -25.05 -6.06 -0.23
N PHE A 148 -24.51 -5.53 0.86
CA PHE A 148 -23.06 -5.48 1.09
C PHE A 148 -22.49 -6.86 1.45
N TYR A 149 -23.19 -7.64 2.27
CA TYR A 149 -22.71 -8.95 2.75
C TYR A 149 -23.06 -10.11 1.81
N LEU A 150 -24.26 -10.08 1.24
CA LEU A 150 -24.82 -11.15 0.40
C LEU A 150 -24.60 -10.88 -1.10
N GLY A 151 -24.20 -9.66 -1.45
CA GLY A 151 -24.12 -9.21 -2.84
C GLY A 151 -25.41 -8.54 -3.31
N LEU A 152 -25.30 -7.74 -4.37
CA LEU A 152 -26.43 -7.10 -5.04
C LEU A 152 -26.98 -8.02 -6.14
N ASP A 153 -28.29 -8.02 -6.34
CA ASP A 153 -28.92 -8.76 -7.43
C ASP A 153 -28.54 -8.16 -8.80
N GLU A 154 -28.67 -8.96 -9.87
CA GLU A 154 -28.43 -8.49 -11.23
C GLU A 154 -29.29 -7.25 -11.57
N GLY A 155 -28.62 -6.18 -11.99
CA GLY A 155 -29.26 -4.90 -12.33
C GLY A 155 -29.49 -3.95 -11.15
N GLN A 156 -29.25 -4.37 -9.90
CA GLN A 156 -29.24 -3.45 -8.77
C GLN A 156 -27.97 -2.58 -8.76
N VAL A 157 -28.15 -1.31 -8.42
CA VAL A 157 -27.06 -0.35 -8.30
C VAL A 157 -26.67 -0.17 -6.84
N VAL A 158 -25.38 0.07 -6.59
CA VAL A 158 -24.88 0.37 -5.24
C VAL A 158 -25.63 1.59 -4.68
N PRO A 159 -26.26 1.49 -3.49
CA PRO A 159 -27.04 2.58 -2.91
C PRO A 159 -26.12 3.66 -2.29
N TRP A 160 -25.32 4.34 -3.11
CA TRP A 160 -24.30 5.30 -2.67
C TRP A 160 -24.81 6.37 -1.71
N SER A 161 -26.07 6.81 -1.86
CA SER A 161 -26.69 7.78 -0.95
C SER A 161 -26.72 7.31 0.51
N ALA A 162 -26.84 5.99 0.74
CA ALA A 162 -26.81 5.43 2.08
C ALA A 162 -25.41 5.39 2.68
N TRP A 163 -24.37 5.34 1.84
CA TRP A 163 -22.97 5.18 2.24
C TRP A 163 -22.17 6.48 2.26
N LEU A 164 -22.63 7.52 1.56
CA LEU A 164 -21.86 8.75 1.38
C LEU A 164 -21.50 9.42 2.71
N MET A 165 -22.46 9.50 3.64
CA MET A 165 -22.24 10.11 4.95
C MET A 165 -21.15 9.40 5.77
N PRO A 166 -21.23 8.07 6.03
CA PRO A 166 -20.18 7.37 6.78
C PRO A 166 -18.83 7.38 6.04
N LEU A 167 -18.84 7.28 4.70
CA LEU A 167 -17.61 7.35 3.89
C LEU A 167 -16.90 8.72 3.99
N VAL A 168 -17.65 9.83 4.01
CA VAL A 168 -17.09 11.17 4.18
C VAL A 168 -16.46 11.32 5.57
N TRP A 169 -17.14 10.85 6.62
CA TRP A 169 -16.61 10.92 7.97
C TRP A 169 -15.33 10.10 8.10
N ILE A 170 -15.31 8.85 7.64
CA ILE A 170 -14.10 8.05 7.77
C ILE A 170 -12.97 8.54 6.86
N GLY A 171 -13.29 9.07 5.68
CA GLY A 171 -12.34 9.77 4.83
C GLY A 171 -11.74 10.99 5.51
N SER A 172 -12.55 11.76 6.25
CA SER A 172 -12.06 12.92 7.01
C SER A 172 -11.07 12.52 8.10
N VAL A 173 -11.29 11.37 8.76
CA VAL A 173 -10.35 10.82 9.76
C VAL A 173 -9.03 10.44 9.08
N ALA A 174 -9.06 9.79 7.92
CA ALA A 174 -7.86 9.47 7.15
C ALA A 174 -7.04 10.72 6.79
N VAL A 175 -7.71 11.79 6.35
CA VAL A 175 -7.08 13.08 6.05
C VAL A 175 -6.50 13.71 7.32
N ALA A 176 -7.26 13.72 8.42
CA ALA A 176 -6.79 14.27 9.69
C ALA A 176 -5.58 13.52 10.25
N MET A 177 -5.59 12.18 10.22
CA MET A 177 -4.45 11.35 10.63
C MET A 177 -3.21 11.62 9.78
N THR A 178 -3.39 11.77 8.46
CA THR A 178 -2.30 12.12 7.55
C THR A 178 -1.74 13.51 7.88
N ALA A 179 -2.60 14.50 8.09
CA ALA A 179 -2.20 15.86 8.45
C ALA A 179 -1.45 15.91 9.78
N ILE A 180 -1.94 15.21 10.80
CA ILE A 180 -1.27 15.09 12.11
C ILE A 180 0.10 14.42 11.93
N SER A 181 0.18 13.33 11.16
CA SER A 181 1.44 12.61 10.92
C SER A 181 2.47 13.49 10.20
N ILE A 182 2.03 14.28 9.22
CA ILE A 182 2.88 15.25 8.52
C ILE A 182 3.33 16.35 9.49
N ALA A 183 2.42 16.88 10.31
CA ALA A 183 2.75 17.93 11.29
C ALA A 183 3.75 17.45 12.34
N LEU A 184 3.54 16.25 12.89
CA LEU A 184 4.49 15.61 13.82
C LEU A 184 5.84 15.41 13.15
N THR A 185 5.85 14.89 11.92
CA THR A 185 7.10 14.73 11.16
C THR A 185 7.80 16.07 10.96
N ALA A 186 7.08 17.14 10.63
CA ALA A 186 7.66 18.47 10.44
C ALA A 186 8.28 19.05 11.74
N ILE A 187 7.68 18.76 12.90
CA ILE A 187 8.19 19.19 14.21
C ILE A 187 9.43 18.35 14.59
N PHE A 188 9.33 17.03 14.50
CA PHE A 188 10.36 16.11 15.01
C PHE A 188 11.47 15.80 14.01
N GLN A 189 11.29 16.06 12.71
CA GLN A 189 12.29 15.76 11.66
C GLN A 189 13.67 16.32 12.02
N LYS A 190 13.73 17.58 12.46
CA LYS A 190 15.02 18.22 12.81
C LYS A 190 15.63 17.57 14.04
N GLN A 191 14.81 17.25 15.04
CA GLN A 191 15.25 16.58 16.26
C GLN A 191 15.84 15.20 15.97
N TRP A 192 15.09 14.36 15.24
CA TRP A 192 15.53 13.02 14.86
C TRP A 192 16.77 13.03 13.99
N ALA A 193 16.84 13.92 13.00
CA ALA A 193 17.97 13.96 12.06
C ALA A 193 19.24 14.54 12.68
N GLN A 194 19.14 15.62 13.48
CA GLN A 194 20.31 16.40 13.91
C GLN A 194 20.80 16.00 15.31
N HIS A 195 19.88 15.82 16.26
CA HIS A 195 20.24 15.56 17.65
C HIS A 195 20.33 14.06 17.94
N GLU A 196 19.37 13.28 17.46
CA GLU A 196 19.31 11.83 17.71
C GLU A 196 20.00 11.00 16.63
N ARG A 197 20.32 11.62 15.48
CA ARG A 197 20.96 10.97 14.31
C ARG A 197 20.28 9.65 13.94
N LEU A 198 18.94 9.67 13.97
CA LEU A 198 18.14 8.50 13.68
C LEU A 198 18.39 8.06 12.22
N THR A 199 18.85 6.83 12.06
CA THR A 199 19.00 6.23 10.73
C THR A 199 17.62 5.85 10.20
N PHE A 200 17.33 6.19 8.94
CA PHE A 200 16.08 5.85 8.25
C PHE A 200 16.31 4.71 7.23
N PRO A 201 16.53 3.46 7.67
CA PRO A 201 16.95 2.37 6.77
C PRO A 201 15.91 2.08 5.67
N VAL A 202 14.62 2.21 5.98
CA VAL A 202 13.55 2.00 5.00
C VAL A 202 13.59 3.04 3.87
N ALA A 203 14.01 4.28 4.17
CA ALA A 203 14.13 5.33 3.17
C ALA A 203 15.40 5.19 2.30
N GLN A 204 16.43 4.48 2.78
CA GLN A 204 17.70 4.34 2.03
C GLN A 204 17.51 3.58 0.71
N VAL A 205 16.67 2.56 0.70
CA VAL A 205 16.40 1.75 -0.50
C VAL A 205 15.82 2.59 -1.65
N PRO A 206 14.67 3.30 -1.49
CA PRO A 206 14.13 4.14 -2.55
C PRO A 206 15.04 5.34 -2.87
N ILE A 207 15.79 5.87 -1.91
CA ILE A 207 16.78 6.94 -2.18
C ILE A 207 17.86 6.43 -3.14
N ALA A 208 18.47 5.28 -2.85
CA ALA A 208 19.53 4.70 -3.66
C ALA A 208 19.02 4.24 -5.05
N LEU A 209 17.83 3.64 -5.11
CA LEU A 209 17.24 3.18 -6.38
C LEU A 209 16.82 4.32 -7.31
N THR A 210 16.62 5.53 -6.77
CA THR A 210 16.23 6.71 -7.56
C THR A 210 17.41 7.61 -7.93
N GLU A 211 18.65 7.24 -7.57
CA GLU A 211 19.84 8.01 -7.93
C GLU A 211 20.18 7.93 -9.43
N GLY A 212 20.69 9.03 -9.98
CA GLY A 212 21.14 9.11 -11.36
C GLY A 212 20.01 9.20 -12.41
N PHE A 213 18.80 9.59 -12.01
CA PHE A 213 17.71 9.93 -12.94
C PHE A 213 17.71 11.44 -13.22
N ASP A 214 18.51 11.83 -14.20
CA ASP A 214 18.84 13.22 -14.56
C ASP A 214 18.42 13.58 -16.00
N ARG A 215 17.60 12.73 -16.64
CA ARG A 215 17.20 12.84 -18.06
C ARG A 215 18.37 12.84 -19.04
N THR A 216 19.51 12.29 -18.66
CA THR A 216 20.60 12.02 -19.61
C THR A 216 20.47 10.60 -20.16
N PRO A 217 20.77 10.35 -21.45
CA PRO A 217 20.76 9.00 -21.99
C PRO A 217 21.77 8.11 -21.28
N GLY A 218 21.33 6.96 -20.76
CA GLY A 218 22.25 5.99 -20.15
C GLY A 218 21.62 5.08 -19.13
N TRP A 219 22.42 4.17 -18.60
CA TRP A 219 22.04 3.29 -17.49
C TRP A 219 22.20 4.01 -16.16
N VAL A 220 21.27 3.77 -15.25
CA VAL A 220 21.35 4.23 -13.86
C VAL A 220 22.37 3.41 -13.06
N PRO A 221 22.92 3.96 -11.96
CA PRO A 221 24.01 3.33 -11.21
C PRO A 221 23.70 1.90 -10.74
N TYR A 222 22.48 1.65 -10.23
CA TYR A 222 22.12 0.34 -9.69
C TYR A 222 22.13 -0.76 -10.75
N VAL A 223 21.79 -0.46 -12.01
CA VAL A 223 21.81 -1.43 -13.12
C VAL A 223 23.23 -1.89 -13.44
N ARG A 224 24.22 -1.01 -13.22
CA ARG A 224 25.64 -1.30 -13.48
C ARG A 224 26.32 -2.04 -12.33
N SER A 225 25.67 -2.13 -11.17
CA SER A 225 26.26 -2.71 -9.96
C SER A 225 26.07 -4.22 -9.92
N ALA A 226 27.15 -4.98 -10.03
CA ALA A 226 27.11 -6.44 -9.86
C ALA A 226 26.62 -6.84 -8.46
N THR A 227 27.02 -6.09 -7.43
CA THR A 227 26.60 -6.32 -6.04
C THR A 227 25.09 -6.20 -5.88
N PHE A 228 24.47 -5.23 -6.56
CA PHE A 228 23.01 -5.09 -6.57
C PHE A 228 22.35 -6.34 -7.16
N TRP A 229 22.80 -6.81 -8.32
CA TRP A 229 22.22 -7.98 -8.99
C TRP A 229 22.46 -9.29 -8.23
N ILE A 230 23.61 -9.44 -7.56
CA ILE A 230 23.86 -10.58 -6.67
C ILE A 230 22.85 -10.57 -5.52
N GLY A 231 22.71 -9.44 -4.82
CA GLY A 231 21.75 -9.31 -3.73
C GLY A 231 20.29 -9.52 -4.17
N PHE A 232 19.91 -8.92 -5.29
CA PHE A 232 18.61 -9.11 -5.91
C PHE A 232 18.38 -10.58 -6.28
N GLY A 233 19.36 -11.24 -6.90
CA GLY A 233 19.27 -12.66 -7.26
C GLY A 233 19.09 -13.57 -6.06
N VAL A 234 19.87 -13.36 -4.99
CA VAL A 234 19.76 -14.13 -3.74
C VAL A 234 18.35 -14.02 -3.14
N ALA A 235 17.74 -12.83 -3.17
CA ALA A 235 16.39 -12.63 -2.63
C ALA A 235 15.27 -13.07 -3.59
N ALA A 236 15.39 -12.76 -4.88
CA ALA A 236 14.34 -12.95 -5.87
C ALA A 236 14.27 -14.37 -6.42
N LEU A 237 15.40 -15.05 -6.63
CA LEU A 237 15.41 -16.37 -7.27
C LEU A 237 14.59 -17.41 -6.52
N PRO A 238 14.68 -17.57 -5.17
CA PRO A 238 13.85 -18.53 -4.46
C PRO A 238 12.36 -18.23 -4.58
N LEU A 239 11.98 -16.94 -4.54
CA LEU A 239 10.58 -16.52 -4.68
C LEU A 239 10.05 -16.79 -6.09
N LEU A 240 10.80 -16.38 -7.12
CA LEU A 240 10.44 -16.61 -8.52
C LEU A 240 10.38 -18.10 -8.88
N TRP A 241 11.28 -18.90 -8.31
CA TRP A 241 11.27 -20.36 -8.47
C TRP A 241 10.00 -20.97 -7.89
N ASN A 242 9.60 -20.57 -6.68
CA ASN A 242 8.39 -21.08 -6.03
C ASN A 242 7.10 -20.58 -6.70
N ILE A 243 7.11 -19.46 -7.44
CA ILE A 243 5.93 -19.04 -8.23
C ILE A 243 5.57 -20.09 -9.29
N VAL A 244 6.53 -20.86 -9.81
CA VAL A 244 6.26 -21.91 -10.81
C VAL A 244 5.41 -23.04 -10.22
N GLU A 245 5.59 -23.37 -8.93
CA GLU A 245 4.78 -24.37 -8.21
C GLU A 245 3.28 -24.04 -8.25
N TYR A 246 2.93 -22.75 -8.23
CA TYR A 246 1.53 -22.31 -8.33
C TYR A 246 0.88 -22.74 -9.66
N PHE A 247 1.64 -22.74 -10.76
CA PHE A 247 1.14 -23.16 -12.08
C PHE A 247 1.34 -24.66 -12.34
N TYR A 248 2.37 -25.25 -11.76
CA TYR A 248 2.72 -26.67 -11.89
C TYR A 248 3.00 -27.27 -10.51
N SER A 249 1.98 -27.90 -9.93
CA SER A 249 2.03 -28.45 -8.56
C SER A 249 3.11 -29.52 -8.33
N SER A 250 3.61 -30.17 -9.39
CA SER A 250 4.69 -31.16 -9.31
C SER A 250 6.10 -30.55 -9.37
N PHE A 251 6.22 -29.22 -9.50
CA PHE A 251 7.51 -28.55 -9.60
C PHE A 251 8.22 -28.51 -8.24
N PRO A 252 9.54 -28.81 -8.16
CA PRO A 252 10.25 -28.85 -6.89
C PRO A 252 10.33 -27.46 -6.26
N ARG A 253 9.83 -27.30 -5.03
CA ARG A 253 9.88 -26.04 -4.27
C ARG A 253 11.17 -25.88 -3.47
N ILE A 254 11.53 -24.64 -3.20
CA ILE A 254 12.61 -24.28 -2.27
C ILE A 254 11.96 -23.87 -0.93
N PRO A 255 12.06 -24.69 0.14
CA PRO A 255 11.27 -24.53 1.36
C PRO A 255 11.80 -23.49 2.36
N ILE A 256 12.48 -22.44 1.90
CA ILE A 256 13.11 -21.41 2.78
C ILE A 256 12.07 -20.67 3.63
N PHE A 257 10.85 -20.49 3.11
CA PHE A 257 9.78 -19.71 3.75
C PHE A 257 8.69 -20.56 4.42
N ASP A 258 8.79 -21.89 4.32
CA ASP A 258 7.80 -22.87 4.77
C ASP A 258 7.52 -22.82 6.27
N PRO A 259 8.50 -22.58 7.16
CA PRO A 259 8.22 -22.45 8.58
C PRO A 259 7.25 -21.30 8.91
N TYR A 260 7.15 -20.29 8.04
CA TYR A 260 6.26 -19.14 8.24
C TYR A 260 4.99 -19.20 7.39
N TYR A 261 5.10 -19.67 6.14
CA TYR A 261 4.03 -19.61 5.13
C TYR A 261 3.65 -20.98 4.53
N GLY A 262 4.33 -22.06 4.92
CA GLY A 262 4.02 -23.40 4.45
C GLY A 262 2.72 -23.96 5.05
N PRO A 263 2.20 -25.09 4.51
CA PRO A 263 0.98 -25.74 5.00
C PRO A 263 1.00 -26.04 6.50
N ASN A 264 2.20 -26.31 7.05
CA ASN A 264 2.44 -26.64 8.44
C ASN A 264 2.91 -25.43 9.28
N GLY A 265 3.06 -24.25 8.68
CA GLY A 265 3.46 -23.03 9.37
C GLY A 265 2.31 -22.40 10.18
N PRO A 266 2.59 -21.43 11.07
CA PRO A 266 1.57 -20.75 11.89
C PRO A 266 0.43 -20.11 11.08
N ARG A 267 0.68 -19.76 9.81
CA ARG A 267 -0.34 -19.20 8.91
C ARG A 267 -1.00 -20.23 7.98
N GLY A 268 -0.34 -21.33 7.63
CA GLY A 268 -0.93 -22.43 6.84
C GLY A 268 -1.83 -23.36 7.67
N SER A 269 -1.54 -23.50 8.97
CA SER A 269 -2.31 -24.33 9.91
C SER A 269 -3.72 -23.80 10.22
N LEU A 270 -4.04 -22.56 9.80
CA LEU A 270 -5.39 -21.98 9.93
C LEU A 270 -6.34 -22.39 8.80
N VAL A 271 -5.82 -22.77 7.62
CA VAL A 271 -6.65 -23.22 6.48
C VAL A 271 -6.87 -24.74 6.50
N SER A 272 -5.93 -25.49 7.08
CA SER A 272 -5.87 -26.96 6.97
C SER A 272 -6.55 -27.72 8.12
N ARG A 273 -6.94 -27.08 9.23
CA ARG A 273 -7.50 -27.82 10.39
C ARG A 273 -8.86 -28.50 10.14
N TYR A 274 -9.58 -28.11 9.09
CA TYR A 274 -10.94 -28.59 8.82
C TYR A 274 -11.12 -29.27 7.46
N LEU A 275 -10.10 -29.30 6.61
CA LEU A 275 -10.15 -29.99 5.33
C LEU A 275 -9.29 -31.25 5.44
N PRO A 276 -9.88 -32.45 5.52
CA PRO A 276 -9.09 -33.67 5.47
C PRO A 276 -8.41 -33.72 4.10
N ALA A 277 -7.07 -33.85 4.12
CA ALA A 277 -6.30 -34.14 2.93
C ALA A 277 -6.83 -35.44 2.32
N GLN A 278 -7.49 -35.36 1.17
CA GLN A 278 -7.83 -36.54 0.39
C GLN A 278 -6.53 -37.08 -0.20
N SER A 279 -6.29 -38.36 0.08
CA SER A 279 -5.16 -39.20 -0.33
C SER A 279 -4.98 -39.31 -1.83
#